data_AF-A0A3D1XWV4-F1
#
_entry.id   AF-A0A3D1XWV4-F1
#
_cell.length_a   1.000
_cell.length_b   1.000
_cell.length_c   1.000
_cell.angle_alpha   90.00
_cell.angle_beta   90.00
_cell.angle_gamma   90.00
#
_symmetry.space_group_name_H-M   'P 1'
#
loop_
_entity.id
_entity.type
_entity.pdbx_description
1 polymer ?
#
loop_
_entity_poly.entity_id
_entity_poly.type
_entity_poly.pdbx_seq_one_letter_code
_entity_poly.pdbx_strand_id
1 'polypeptide(L)'
;NLIMPYHGVSDQGREKGDGKFEKIGTTGRGIGPSYADKIARSGIRTCDLRDEKYLRNRLEANYEEKSQVLKSLYGKQLPGLDGLFNDLMVFREVILKYLVDTNVLMNDLISQNKKILCEGAQGTMLDVDHGTYPFVTSSNSSAGGACTGLAIPPTKIDRVLGVVKAYTTRVGEGPFPTELLDKDGEQLGKVGHEFGATTGRQRRCGWFDAVVARYAIQINGIDALILTKIDVLDGFKTIKVCTGYKFEGKVYPDMPADPKILESCQPVYTEHEGWMGKTAGIQDFDALPQKAKNYVKYLSDLLETPFLIVSTGPDREETIQLGPLIADS
;
A
#
# COMPACT_ATOMS: atom_id res chain seq x y z
N ASN A 1 -9.45 -6.40 14.37
CA ASN A 1 -10.87 -6.55 14.00
C ASN A 1 -10.99 -7.84 13.20
N LEU A 2 -12.05 -8.63 13.38
CA LEU A 2 -12.31 -9.80 12.54
C LEU A 2 -13.10 -9.39 11.31
N ILE A 3 -12.69 -9.88 10.15
CA ILE A 3 -13.45 -9.73 8.90
C ILE A 3 -14.47 -10.86 8.84
N MET A 4 -15.70 -10.53 9.21
CA MET A 4 -16.88 -11.39 9.06
C MET A 4 -17.38 -11.49 7.60
N PRO A 5 -18.08 -12.57 7.22
CA PRO A 5 -18.62 -12.75 5.87
C PRO A 5 -19.52 -11.60 5.39
N TYR A 6 -20.27 -10.97 6.30
CA TYR A 6 -21.12 -9.83 5.97
C TYR A 6 -20.34 -8.60 5.50
N HIS A 7 -19.07 -8.43 5.90
CA HIS A 7 -18.22 -7.36 5.37
C HIS A 7 -17.89 -7.59 3.90
N GLY A 8 -17.57 -8.83 3.51
CA GLY A 8 -17.29 -9.18 2.12
C GLY A 8 -18.51 -8.98 1.22
N VAL A 9 -19.70 -9.36 1.70
CA VAL A 9 -20.96 -9.12 0.99
C VAL A 9 -21.24 -7.63 0.84
N SER A 10 -21.01 -6.83 1.90
CA SER A 10 -21.17 -5.37 1.86
C SER A 10 -20.23 -4.71 0.86
N ASP A 11 -18.95 -5.08 0.88
CA ASP A 11 -17.90 -4.55 0.00
C ASP A 11 -18.23 -4.82 -1.48
N GLN A 12 -18.55 -6.08 -1.80
CA GLN A 12 -18.94 -6.46 -3.16
C GLN A 12 -20.28 -5.84 -3.59
N GLY A 13 -21.23 -5.71 -2.66
CA GLY A 13 -22.52 -5.08 -2.92
C GLY A 13 -22.37 -3.61 -3.30
N ARG A 14 -21.49 -2.88 -2.60
CA ARG A 14 -21.20 -1.48 -2.91
C ARG A 14 -20.51 -1.31 -4.27
N GLU A 15 -19.53 -2.16 -4.58
CA GLU A 15 -18.79 -2.11 -5.85
C GLU A 15 -19.61 -2.57 -7.07
N LYS A 16 -20.59 -3.48 -6.87
CA LYS A 16 -21.44 -4.03 -7.94
C LYS A 16 -22.81 -3.37 -8.06
N GLY A 17 -23.14 -2.41 -7.20
CA GLY A 17 -24.44 -1.74 -7.18
C GLY A 17 -24.73 -0.96 -8.46
N ASP A 18 -25.91 -0.34 -8.51
CA ASP A 18 -26.51 0.30 -9.71
C ASP A 18 -25.78 1.57 -10.22
N GLY A 19 -24.48 1.74 -9.93
CA GLY A 19 -23.68 2.89 -10.36
C GLY A 19 -23.91 4.18 -9.58
N LYS A 20 -24.70 4.14 -8.49
CA LYS A 20 -24.94 5.31 -7.63
C LYS A 20 -23.73 5.73 -6.81
N PHE A 21 -22.83 4.79 -6.52
CA PHE A 21 -21.55 5.07 -5.88
C PHE A 21 -20.45 4.92 -6.91
N GLU A 22 -19.48 5.83 -6.85
CA GLU A 22 -18.25 5.70 -7.61
C GLU A 22 -17.50 4.43 -7.18
N LYS A 23 -17.02 3.68 -8.18
CA LYS A 23 -16.27 2.45 -7.94
C LYS A 23 -14.86 2.80 -7.49
N ILE A 24 -14.42 2.20 -6.39
CA ILE A 24 -13.06 2.36 -5.89
C ILE A 24 -12.13 1.33 -6.53
N GLY A 25 -12.65 0.14 -6.88
CA GLY A 25 -11.85 -0.99 -7.33
C GLY A 25 -11.31 -1.79 -6.15
N THR A 26 -12.14 -2.02 -5.12
CA THR A 26 -11.72 -2.73 -3.90
C THR A 26 -11.36 -4.19 -4.17
N THR A 27 -10.71 -4.84 -3.20
CA THR A 27 -10.41 -6.27 -3.29
C THR A 27 -11.64 -7.16 -3.12
N GLY A 28 -12.80 -6.60 -2.73
CA GLY A 28 -14.03 -7.35 -2.44
C GLY A 28 -13.93 -8.28 -1.23
N ARG A 29 -13.00 -7.99 -0.31
CA ARG A 29 -12.68 -8.83 0.86
C ARG A 29 -13.28 -8.30 2.16
N GLY A 30 -13.96 -7.16 2.15
CA GLY A 30 -14.58 -6.60 3.35
C GLY A 30 -13.66 -5.73 4.20
N ILE A 31 -12.55 -5.22 3.66
CA ILE A 31 -11.60 -4.37 4.40
C ILE A 31 -12.29 -3.09 4.87
N GLY A 32 -12.89 -2.33 3.94
CA GLY A 32 -13.57 -1.08 4.26
C GLY A 32 -14.71 -1.25 5.26
N PRO A 33 -15.68 -2.14 5.02
CA PRO A 33 -16.76 -2.39 5.99
C PRO A 33 -16.25 -2.85 7.36
N SER A 34 -15.17 -3.65 7.42
CA SER A 34 -14.58 -4.05 8.70
C SER A 34 -13.95 -2.87 9.46
N TYR A 35 -13.23 -1.97 8.76
CA TYR A 35 -12.73 -0.74 9.38
C TYR A 35 -13.88 0.20 9.80
N ALA A 36 -14.96 0.28 9.02
CA ALA A 36 -16.14 1.05 9.39
C ALA A 36 -16.75 0.53 10.71
N ASP A 37 -16.91 -0.78 10.87
CA ASP A 37 -17.40 -1.37 12.13
C ASP A 37 -16.43 -1.13 13.30
N LYS A 38 -15.10 -1.14 13.06
CA LYS A 38 -14.10 -0.74 14.08
C LYS A 38 -14.37 0.69 14.56
N ILE A 39 -14.51 1.65 13.65
CA ILE A 39 -14.73 3.07 13.97
C ILE A 39 -16.11 3.29 14.59
N ALA A 40 -17.13 2.57 14.14
CA ALA A 40 -18.47 2.60 14.73
C ALA A 40 -18.54 1.97 16.14
N ARG A 41 -17.48 1.28 16.58
CA ARG A 41 -17.38 0.51 17.83
C ARG A 41 -18.29 -0.73 17.85
N SER A 42 -18.66 -1.22 16.66
CA SER A 42 -19.47 -2.42 16.43
C SER A 42 -18.65 -3.60 15.89
N GLY A 43 -17.33 -3.46 15.74
CA GLY A 43 -16.47 -4.55 15.29
C GLY A 43 -16.34 -5.69 16.31
N ILE A 44 -16.29 -6.93 15.82
CA ILE A 44 -15.88 -8.11 16.60
C ILE A 44 -14.36 -8.21 16.57
N ARG A 45 -13.70 -8.38 17.72
CA ARG A 45 -12.24 -8.46 17.85
C ARG A 45 -11.80 -9.87 18.21
N THR A 46 -10.51 -10.15 17.99
CA THR A 46 -9.91 -11.47 18.28
C THR A 46 -10.02 -11.86 19.76
N CYS A 47 -10.02 -10.88 20.68
CA CYS A 47 -10.22 -11.13 22.10
C CYS A 47 -11.62 -11.66 22.44
N ASP A 48 -12.63 -11.36 21.63
CA ASP A 48 -14.01 -11.76 21.89
C ASP A 48 -14.18 -13.27 21.78
N LEU A 49 -13.28 -13.96 21.06
CA LEU A 49 -13.21 -15.43 20.98
C LEU A 49 -12.96 -16.11 22.34
N ARG A 50 -12.52 -15.37 23.37
CA ARG A 50 -12.31 -15.93 24.72
C ARG A 50 -13.64 -16.29 25.40
N ASP A 51 -14.68 -15.50 25.20
CA ASP A 51 -15.99 -15.66 25.81
C ASP A 51 -17.04 -15.93 24.74
N GLU A 52 -17.44 -17.20 24.65
CA GLU A 52 -18.40 -17.69 23.65
C GLU A 52 -19.76 -16.98 23.74
N LYS A 53 -20.25 -16.76 24.96
CA LYS A 53 -21.56 -16.13 25.18
C LYS A 53 -21.51 -14.66 24.78
N TYR A 54 -20.46 -13.96 25.17
CA TYR A 54 -20.25 -12.57 24.78
C TYR A 54 -20.13 -12.42 23.26
N LEU A 55 -19.32 -13.28 22.62
CA LEU A 55 -19.17 -13.31 21.17
C LEU A 55 -20.51 -13.55 20.46
N ARG A 56 -21.30 -14.53 20.93
CA ARG A 56 -22.59 -14.87 20.33
C ARG A 56 -23.57 -13.69 20.38
N ASN A 57 -23.70 -13.05 21.54
CA ASN A 57 -24.57 -11.88 21.71
C ASN A 57 -24.15 -10.73 20.78
N ARG A 58 -22.83 -10.49 20.68
CA ARG A 58 -22.26 -9.47 19.79
C ARG A 58 -22.48 -9.78 18.31
N LEU A 59 -22.36 -11.05 17.93
CA LEU A 59 -22.60 -11.50 16.56
C LEU A 59 -24.08 -11.38 16.19
N GLU A 60 -25.00 -11.74 17.10
CA GLU A 60 -26.44 -11.64 16.91
C GLU A 60 -26.88 -10.20 16.65
N ALA A 61 -26.46 -9.25 17.50
CA ALA A 61 -26.77 -7.83 17.32
C ALA A 61 -26.25 -7.29 15.98
N ASN A 62 -25.01 -7.61 15.62
CA ASN A 62 -24.45 -7.23 14.32
C ASN A 62 -25.22 -7.90 13.16
N TYR A 63 -25.57 -9.18 13.30
CA TYR A 63 -26.25 -9.95 12.27
C TYR A 63 -27.62 -9.38 11.94
N GLU A 64 -28.41 -8.99 12.94
CA GLU A 64 -29.73 -8.39 12.74
C GLU A 64 -29.64 -7.09 11.92
N GLU A 65 -28.77 -6.17 12.33
CA GLU A 65 -28.54 -4.90 11.63
C GLU A 65 -28.04 -5.14 10.20
N LYS A 66 -26.95 -5.90 10.04
CA LYS A 66 -26.32 -6.10 8.73
C LYS A 66 -27.24 -6.89 7.79
N SER A 67 -28.02 -7.85 8.27
CA SER A 67 -28.97 -8.59 7.42
C SER A 67 -30.03 -7.68 6.83
N GLN A 68 -30.59 -6.76 7.63
CA GLN A 68 -31.58 -5.79 7.14
C GLN A 68 -30.97 -4.85 6.10
N VAL A 69 -29.80 -4.29 6.40
CA VAL A 69 -29.08 -3.38 5.50
C VAL A 69 -28.73 -4.06 4.18
N LEU A 70 -28.14 -5.25 4.21
CA LEU A 70 -27.71 -5.96 3.00
C LEU A 70 -28.89 -6.41 2.13
N LYS A 71 -29.99 -6.84 2.76
CA LYS A 71 -31.22 -7.18 2.04
C LYS A 71 -31.83 -5.95 1.38
N SER A 72 -31.91 -4.84 2.10
CA SER A 72 -32.53 -3.60 1.61
C SER A 72 -31.70 -2.92 0.51
N LEU A 73 -30.38 -2.86 0.67
CA LEU A 73 -29.51 -2.10 -0.23
C LEU A 73 -29.01 -2.91 -1.41
N TYR A 74 -28.80 -4.22 -1.23
CA TYR A 74 -28.12 -5.06 -2.23
C TYR A 74 -28.91 -6.32 -2.60
N GLY A 75 -30.09 -6.55 -2.02
CA GLY A 75 -30.86 -7.78 -2.25
C GLY A 75 -30.13 -9.04 -1.82
N LYS A 76 -29.16 -8.94 -0.89
CA LYS A 76 -28.34 -10.07 -0.44
C LYS A 76 -28.82 -10.61 0.89
N GLN A 77 -28.76 -11.93 1.03
CA GLN A 77 -29.00 -12.63 2.29
C GLN A 77 -27.68 -13.14 2.86
N LEU A 78 -27.56 -13.11 4.19
CA LEU A 78 -26.42 -13.68 4.89
C LEU A 78 -26.65 -15.17 5.17
N PRO A 79 -25.58 -15.95 5.37
CA PRO A 79 -25.69 -17.27 5.98
C PRO A 79 -26.36 -17.16 7.36
N GLY A 80 -27.07 -18.20 7.81
CA GLY A 80 -27.73 -18.17 9.11
C GLY A 80 -26.77 -17.90 10.27
N LEU A 81 -27.25 -17.20 11.30
CA LEU A 81 -26.48 -16.79 12.48
C LEU A 81 -25.69 -17.96 13.10
N ASP A 82 -26.34 -19.12 13.29
CA ASP A 82 -25.70 -20.32 13.84
C ASP A 82 -24.55 -20.82 12.95
N GLY A 83 -24.71 -20.76 11.63
CA GLY A 83 -23.66 -21.14 10.69
C GLY A 83 -22.45 -20.23 10.81
N LEU A 84 -22.66 -18.91 10.82
CA LEU A 84 -21.59 -17.91 11.00
C LEU A 84 -20.87 -18.09 12.34
N PHE A 85 -21.62 -18.39 13.39
CA PHE A 85 -21.07 -18.63 14.71
C PHE A 85 -20.22 -19.91 14.74
N ASN A 86 -20.74 -21.01 14.19
CA ASN A 86 -20.02 -22.28 14.11
C ASN A 86 -18.72 -22.14 13.29
N ASP A 87 -18.77 -21.42 12.17
CA ASP A 87 -17.59 -21.13 11.34
C ASP A 87 -16.52 -20.36 12.14
N LEU A 88 -16.92 -19.37 12.95
CA LEU A 88 -15.98 -18.66 13.84
C LEU A 88 -15.34 -19.59 14.87
N MET A 89 -16.15 -20.50 15.44
CA MET A 89 -15.70 -21.42 16.48
C MET A 89 -14.66 -22.43 15.97
N VAL A 90 -14.69 -22.79 14.69
CA VAL A 90 -13.66 -23.63 14.04
C VAL A 90 -12.26 -23.01 14.19
N PHE A 91 -12.15 -21.68 14.11
CA PHE A 91 -10.85 -20.98 14.20
C PHE A 91 -10.46 -20.60 15.63
N ARG A 92 -11.34 -20.79 16.61
CA ARG A 92 -11.16 -20.28 17.97
C ARG A 92 -9.86 -20.78 18.61
N GLU A 93 -9.65 -22.09 18.66
CA GLU A 93 -8.49 -22.67 19.33
C GLU A 93 -7.17 -22.22 18.67
N VAL A 94 -7.15 -22.17 17.34
CA VAL A 94 -5.99 -21.74 16.56
C VAL A 94 -5.67 -20.28 16.86
N ILE A 95 -6.65 -19.38 16.82
CA ILE A 95 -6.43 -17.95 17.06
C ILE A 95 -6.01 -17.70 18.51
N LEU A 96 -6.67 -18.33 19.48
CA LEU A 96 -6.38 -18.14 20.90
C LEU A 96 -4.97 -18.56 21.28
N LYS A 97 -4.38 -19.57 20.60
CA LYS A 97 -2.99 -20.01 20.81
C LYS A 97 -1.97 -18.90 20.54
N TYR A 98 -2.24 -18.00 19.60
CA TYR A 98 -1.32 -16.94 19.19
C TYR A 98 -1.69 -15.58 19.78
N LEU A 99 -2.76 -15.50 20.55
CA LEU A 99 -3.26 -14.24 21.07
C LEU A 99 -2.44 -13.82 22.31
N VAL A 100 -1.78 -12.68 22.20
CA VAL A 100 -1.00 -12.05 23.27
C VAL A 100 -1.43 -10.61 23.46
N ASP A 101 -1.10 -10.02 24.61
CA ASP A 101 -1.18 -8.57 24.76
C ASP A 101 -0.03 -7.92 23.98
N THR A 102 -0.34 -7.42 22.79
CA THR A 102 0.65 -6.82 21.90
C THR A 102 1.25 -5.54 22.48
N ASN A 103 0.52 -4.80 23.33
CA ASN A 103 1.07 -3.61 23.96
C ASN A 103 2.17 -3.99 24.97
N VAL A 104 1.93 -4.99 25.81
CA VAL A 104 2.95 -5.50 26.75
C VAL A 104 4.15 -6.05 25.98
N LEU A 105 3.90 -6.92 24.99
CA LEU A 105 4.97 -7.51 24.18
C LEU A 105 5.86 -6.45 23.54
N MET A 106 5.27 -5.43 22.92
CA MET A 106 6.03 -4.40 22.22
C MET A 106 6.84 -3.52 23.17
N ASN A 107 6.27 -3.13 24.32
CA ASN A 107 7.01 -2.39 25.34
C ASN A 107 8.19 -3.20 25.91
N ASP A 108 7.99 -4.50 26.16
CA ASP A 108 9.05 -5.39 26.65
C ASP A 108 10.19 -5.49 25.62
N LEU A 109 9.88 -5.73 24.35
CA LEU A 109 10.87 -5.82 23.27
C LEU A 109 11.66 -4.51 23.10
N ILE A 110 10.97 -3.37 23.15
CA ILE A 110 11.60 -2.05 23.09
C ILE A 110 12.51 -1.82 24.30
N SER A 111 12.07 -2.15 25.52
CA SER A 111 12.85 -1.97 26.75
C SER A 111 14.14 -2.81 26.77
N GLN A 112 14.13 -3.94 26.06
CA GLN A 112 15.26 -4.84 25.89
C GLN A 112 16.16 -4.48 24.70
N ASN A 113 15.94 -3.33 24.05
CA ASN A 113 16.62 -2.90 22.83
C ASN A 113 16.62 -3.99 21.73
N LYS A 114 15.52 -4.73 21.60
CA LYS A 114 15.37 -5.71 20.52
C LYS A 114 15.13 -4.98 19.19
N LYS A 115 15.70 -5.52 18.12
CA LYS A 115 15.47 -5.05 16.76
C LYS A 115 14.07 -5.47 16.31
N ILE A 116 13.25 -4.48 15.96
CA ILE A 116 11.86 -4.66 15.52
C ILE A 116 11.74 -4.10 14.10
N LEU A 117 11.25 -4.92 13.16
CA LEU A 117 10.93 -4.48 11.81
C LEU A 117 9.40 -4.38 11.68
N CYS A 118 8.90 -3.19 11.35
CA CYS A 118 7.50 -2.98 11.04
C CYS A 118 7.29 -3.12 9.53
N GLU A 119 6.54 -4.13 9.12
CA GLU A 119 6.17 -4.33 7.72
C GLU A 119 4.91 -3.53 7.37
N GLY A 120 5.03 -2.58 6.44
CA GLY A 120 3.94 -1.73 6.01
C GLY A 120 3.07 -2.36 4.93
N ALA A 121 1.77 -2.06 4.96
CA ALA A 121 0.85 -2.23 3.85
C ALA A 121 -0.18 -1.10 3.90
N GLN A 122 -0.66 -0.54 2.78
CA GLN A 122 -0.21 -0.63 1.40
C GLN A 122 0.90 0.41 1.14
N GLY A 123 0.71 1.36 0.22
CA GLY A 123 1.61 2.49 0.00
C GLY A 123 0.96 3.82 0.39
N THR A 124 1.75 4.89 0.53
CA THR A 124 1.26 6.21 1.01
C THR A 124 0.13 6.78 0.17
N MET A 125 0.16 6.62 -1.16
CA MET A 125 -0.92 7.12 -2.02
C MET A 125 -2.24 6.36 -1.89
N LEU A 126 -2.26 5.27 -1.11
CA LEU A 126 -3.47 4.54 -0.71
C LEU A 126 -3.84 4.76 0.76
N ASP A 127 -3.12 5.63 1.49
CA ASP A 127 -3.47 5.99 2.87
C ASP A 127 -4.86 6.65 2.92
N VAL A 128 -5.66 6.34 3.94
CA VAL A 128 -7.02 6.86 4.05
C VAL A 128 -7.08 8.39 4.23
N ASP A 129 -6.06 8.98 4.84
CA ASP A 129 -5.98 10.42 5.09
C ASP A 129 -5.06 11.14 4.09
N HIS A 130 -3.95 10.49 3.70
CA HIS A 130 -2.89 11.10 2.88
C HIS A 130 -2.82 10.57 1.45
N GLY A 131 -3.71 9.65 1.06
CA GLY A 131 -3.75 9.09 -0.28
C GLY A 131 -4.61 9.88 -1.25
N THR A 132 -4.85 9.30 -2.43
CA THR A 132 -5.74 9.87 -3.45
C THR A 132 -7.22 9.62 -3.11
N TYR A 133 -7.70 10.16 -2.00
CA TYR A 133 -9.08 9.95 -1.54
C TYR A 133 -10.09 10.40 -2.62
N PRO A 134 -11.16 9.63 -2.91
CA PRO A 134 -11.63 8.42 -2.20
C PRO A 134 -11.00 7.10 -2.66
N PHE A 135 -10.10 7.12 -3.63
CA PHE A 135 -9.46 5.94 -4.22
C PHE A 135 -8.28 5.43 -3.38
N VAL A 136 -8.58 5.04 -2.16
CA VAL A 136 -7.62 4.67 -1.10
C VAL A 136 -8.08 3.40 -0.39
N THR A 137 -7.20 2.84 0.46
CA THR A 137 -7.62 1.83 1.44
C THR A 137 -8.31 2.51 2.63
N SER A 138 -8.83 1.71 3.57
CA SER A 138 -9.53 2.22 4.76
C SER A 138 -8.65 2.25 6.01
N SER A 139 -7.32 2.26 5.84
CA SER A 139 -6.34 2.29 6.91
C SER A 139 -5.21 3.28 6.61
N ASN A 140 -4.47 3.64 7.65
CA ASN A 140 -3.25 4.43 7.51
C ASN A 140 -2.10 3.51 7.09
N SER A 141 -1.62 3.69 5.86
CA SER A 141 -0.44 3.01 5.31
C SER A 141 0.84 3.82 5.51
N SER A 142 0.71 5.05 6.01
CA SER A 142 1.84 5.87 6.46
C SER A 142 2.56 5.29 7.69
N ALA A 143 3.78 5.76 7.95
CA ALA A 143 4.62 5.33 9.07
C ALA A 143 3.93 5.51 10.44
N GLY A 144 3.07 6.52 10.58
CA GLY A 144 2.24 6.72 11.78
C GLY A 144 1.27 5.56 12.07
N GLY A 145 0.93 4.76 11.06
CA GLY A 145 0.19 3.51 11.21
C GLY A 145 0.89 2.49 12.10
N ALA A 146 2.23 2.49 12.18
CA ALA A 146 2.97 1.63 13.10
C ALA A 146 2.64 1.97 14.57
N CYS A 147 2.52 3.26 14.89
CA CYS A 147 2.18 3.70 16.25
C CYS A 147 0.78 3.23 16.65
N THR A 148 -0.21 3.51 15.80
CA THR A 148 -1.62 3.22 16.11
C THR A 148 -1.97 1.74 15.96
N GLY A 149 -1.24 1.01 15.10
CA GLY A 149 -1.47 -0.40 14.80
C GLY A 149 -0.70 -1.38 15.69
N LEU A 150 0.51 -1.02 16.13
CA LEU A 150 1.39 -1.89 16.92
C LEU A 150 1.66 -1.38 18.34
N ALA A 151 1.09 -0.24 18.74
CA ALA A 151 1.34 0.40 20.03
C ALA A 151 2.82 0.78 20.27
N ILE A 152 3.55 1.08 19.19
CA ILE A 152 4.90 1.63 19.28
C ILE A 152 4.79 3.13 19.59
N PRO A 153 5.47 3.65 20.63
CA PRO A 153 5.48 5.08 20.87
C PRO A 153 6.10 5.84 19.69
N PRO A 154 5.54 6.98 19.24
CA PRO A 154 6.08 7.73 18.10
C PRO A 154 7.56 8.10 18.24
N THR A 155 8.03 8.33 19.48
CA THR A 155 9.44 8.65 19.80
C THR A 155 10.35 7.43 19.86
N LYS A 156 9.87 6.24 19.45
CA LYS A 156 10.59 4.96 19.46
C LYS A 156 10.69 4.34 18.06
N ILE A 157 10.40 5.12 17.02
CA ILE A 157 10.70 4.76 15.63
C ILE A 157 12.07 5.34 15.32
N ASP A 158 13.06 4.47 15.16
CA ASP A 158 14.45 4.89 14.93
C ASP A 158 14.73 5.25 13.47
N ARG A 159 14.02 4.60 12.54
CA ARG A 159 14.20 4.79 11.10
C ARG A 159 12.96 4.39 10.29
N VAL A 160 12.66 5.15 9.25
CA VAL A 160 11.64 4.85 8.25
C VAL A 160 12.29 4.64 6.89
N LEU A 161 12.09 3.45 6.31
CA LEU A 161 12.57 3.10 4.96
C LEU A 161 11.43 3.18 3.94
N GLY A 162 11.60 3.97 2.88
CA GLY A 162 10.64 4.08 1.79
C GLY A 162 10.94 3.13 0.65
N VAL A 163 10.05 2.19 0.37
CA VAL A 163 10.19 1.29 -0.80
C VAL A 163 9.53 1.93 -2.01
N VAL A 164 10.34 2.20 -3.05
CA VAL A 164 9.87 2.76 -4.32
C VAL A 164 10.27 1.83 -5.47
N LYS A 165 9.40 1.71 -6.46
CA LYS A 165 9.74 1.08 -7.74
C LYS A 165 10.40 2.12 -8.64
N ALA A 166 11.23 1.69 -9.59
CA ALA A 166 11.84 2.55 -10.60
C ALA A 166 10.82 3.17 -11.60
N TYR A 167 9.56 2.77 -11.51
CA TYR A 167 8.41 3.26 -12.27
C TYR A 167 7.17 3.15 -11.38
N THR A 168 6.05 3.74 -11.77
CA THR A 168 4.83 3.74 -10.95
C THR A 168 3.81 2.73 -11.46
N THR A 169 3.03 2.16 -10.54
CA THR A 169 1.94 1.25 -10.87
C THR A 169 0.74 1.46 -9.98
N ARG A 170 -0.47 1.31 -10.53
CA ARG A 170 -1.73 1.41 -9.77
C ARG A 170 -2.63 0.21 -10.04
N VAL A 171 -3.22 -0.32 -8.98
CA VAL A 171 -4.33 -1.30 -9.05
C VAL A 171 -5.60 -0.54 -8.71
N GLY A 172 -6.66 -0.72 -9.50
CA GLY A 172 -7.94 -0.07 -9.28
C GLY A 172 -8.04 1.33 -9.88
N GLU A 173 -9.13 2.01 -9.54
CA GLU A 173 -9.48 3.31 -10.08
C GLU A 173 -8.69 4.45 -9.40
N GLY A 174 -8.91 5.67 -9.89
CA GLY A 174 -8.38 6.91 -9.31
C GLY A 174 -7.26 7.54 -10.13
N PRO A 175 -6.85 8.76 -9.74
CA PRO A 175 -5.93 9.57 -10.52
C PRO A 175 -4.55 8.92 -10.61
N PHE A 176 -3.95 9.03 -11.80
CA PHE A 176 -2.62 8.52 -12.07
C PHE A 176 -1.93 9.41 -13.13
N PRO A 177 -1.37 10.56 -12.73
CA PRO A 177 -0.87 11.56 -13.68
C PRO A 177 0.19 11.04 -14.66
N THR A 178 1.02 10.10 -14.22
CA THR A 178 2.11 9.53 -15.02
C THR A 178 1.74 8.27 -15.77
N GLU A 179 0.45 7.90 -15.81
CA GLU A 179 -0.03 6.71 -16.53
C GLU A 179 0.34 6.76 -18.01
N LEU A 180 0.81 5.62 -18.52
CA LEU A 180 1.18 5.42 -19.91
C LEU A 180 0.14 4.52 -20.58
N LEU A 181 -0.49 5.05 -21.63
CA LEU A 181 -1.45 4.35 -22.48
C LEU A 181 -0.84 3.99 -23.84
N ASP A 182 0.49 3.95 -23.91
CA ASP A 182 1.28 3.68 -25.10
C ASP A 182 2.15 2.41 -24.93
N LYS A 183 3.04 2.18 -25.90
CA LYS A 183 3.91 1.00 -25.94
C LYS A 183 4.88 0.94 -24.75
N ASP A 184 5.27 2.07 -24.19
CA ASP A 184 6.17 2.09 -23.04
C ASP A 184 5.43 1.57 -21.81
N GLY A 185 4.17 1.98 -21.63
CA GLY A 185 3.28 1.44 -20.59
C GLY A 185 3.03 -0.08 -20.73
N GLU A 186 2.77 -0.54 -21.95
CA GLU A 186 2.62 -1.98 -22.25
C GLU A 186 3.90 -2.77 -21.94
N GLN A 187 5.07 -2.24 -22.30
CA GLN A 187 6.36 -2.86 -22.05
C GLN A 187 6.65 -2.95 -20.55
N LEU A 188 6.46 -1.85 -19.80
CA LEU A 188 6.60 -1.84 -18.33
C LEU A 188 5.70 -2.89 -17.67
N GLY A 189 4.44 -2.97 -18.09
CA GLY A 189 3.48 -3.93 -17.55
C GLY A 189 3.88 -5.38 -17.81
N LYS A 190 4.37 -5.67 -19.02
CA LYS A 190 4.80 -7.02 -19.43
C LYS A 190 6.08 -7.47 -18.72
N VAL A 191 7.13 -6.65 -18.75
CA VAL A 191 8.44 -6.98 -18.17
C VAL A 191 8.36 -6.99 -16.64
N GLY A 192 7.63 -6.04 -16.05
CA GLY A 192 7.44 -5.97 -14.61
C GLY A 192 6.49 -7.02 -14.03
N HIS A 193 5.89 -7.89 -14.85
CA HIS A 193 4.87 -8.86 -14.43
C HIS A 193 3.75 -8.20 -13.59
N GLU A 194 3.25 -7.05 -14.03
CA GLU A 194 2.40 -6.19 -13.23
C GLU A 194 0.92 -6.63 -13.26
N PHE A 195 0.66 -7.70 -12.51
CA PHE A 195 -0.68 -8.26 -12.28
C PHE A 195 -1.01 -8.26 -10.77
N GLY A 196 -2.28 -8.07 -10.44
CA GLY A 196 -2.76 -8.13 -9.06
C GLY A 196 -2.71 -9.57 -8.52
N ALA A 197 -1.95 -9.82 -7.45
CA ALA A 197 -1.79 -11.15 -6.87
C ALA A 197 -3.12 -11.81 -6.45
N THR A 198 -4.08 -11.02 -5.97
CA THR A 198 -5.38 -11.52 -5.50
C THR A 198 -6.46 -11.49 -6.59
N THR A 199 -6.45 -10.48 -7.45
CA THR A 199 -7.54 -10.21 -8.40
C THR A 199 -7.21 -10.67 -9.82
N GLY A 200 -5.95 -10.93 -10.14
CA GLY A 200 -5.46 -11.20 -11.49
C GLY A 200 -5.52 -9.99 -12.45
N ARG A 201 -6.00 -8.83 -11.98
CA ARG A 201 -6.17 -7.63 -12.84
C ARG A 201 -4.80 -7.07 -13.23
N GLN A 202 -4.66 -6.70 -14.49
CA GLN A 202 -3.49 -5.97 -14.97
C GLN A 202 -3.41 -4.62 -14.26
N ARG A 203 -2.21 -4.24 -13.83
CA ARG A 203 -1.97 -2.93 -13.21
C ARG A 203 -1.73 -1.89 -14.29
N ARG A 204 -2.22 -0.68 -14.02
CA ARG A 204 -1.87 0.52 -14.78
C ARG A 204 -0.40 0.82 -14.50
N CYS A 205 0.36 1.20 -15.52
CA CYS A 205 1.79 1.47 -15.41
C CYS A 205 2.10 2.89 -15.87
N GLY A 206 3.11 3.50 -15.28
CA GLY A 206 3.51 4.88 -15.55
C GLY A 206 4.97 5.13 -15.21
N TRP A 207 5.50 6.25 -15.66
CA TRP A 207 6.87 6.66 -15.33
C TRP A 207 7.06 6.95 -13.83
N PHE A 208 8.31 7.01 -13.36
CA PHE A 208 8.61 7.38 -11.99
C PHE A 208 8.04 8.77 -11.67
N ASP A 209 7.38 8.90 -10.53
CA ASP A 209 6.76 10.13 -10.08
C ASP A 209 7.48 10.70 -8.87
N ALA A 210 8.36 11.68 -9.10
CA ALA A 210 9.11 12.32 -8.03
C ALA A 210 8.24 13.25 -7.17
N VAL A 211 7.10 13.73 -7.67
CA VAL A 211 6.15 14.53 -6.89
C VAL A 211 5.53 13.65 -5.80
N VAL A 212 5.09 12.45 -6.19
CA VAL A 212 4.59 11.42 -5.25
C VAL A 212 5.68 10.98 -4.27
N ALA A 213 6.90 10.72 -4.75
CA ALA A 213 7.99 10.27 -3.89
C ALA A 213 8.37 11.32 -2.84
N ARG A 214 8.53 12.60 -3.23
CA ARG A 214 8.79 13.71 -2.28
C ARG A 214 7.66 13.86 -1.26
N TYR A 215 6.41 13.79 -1.71
CA TYR A 215 5.25 13.83 -0.83
C TYR A 215 5.28 12.69 0.20
N ALA A 216 5.58 11.46 -0.23
CA ALA A 216 5.70 10.32 0.67
C ALA A 216 6.88 10.48 1.65
N ILE A 217 8.02 11.02 1.21
CA ILE A 217 9.16 11.31 2.09
C ILE A 217 8.75 12.26 3.22
N GLN A 218 8.07 13.36 2.88
CA GLN A 218 7.63 14.36 3.85
C GLN A 218 6.60 13.82 4.85
N ILE A 219 5.57 13.11 4.38
CA ILE A 219 4.49 12.58 5.26
C ILE A 219 5.02 11.55 6.25
N ASN A 220 5.97 10.72 5.83
CA ASN A 220 6.43 9.59 6.62
C ASN A 220 7.73 9.86 7.38
N GLY A 221 8.41 10.98 7.10
CA GLY A 221 9.77 11.21 7.60
C GLY A 221 10.73 10.11 7.14
N ILE A 222 10.72 9.79 5.84
CA ILE A 222 11.58 8.73 5.29
C ILE A 222 13.04 9.17 5.37
N ASP A 223 13.87 8.38 6.07
CA ASP A 223 15.31 8.61 6.19
C ASP A 223 16.09 8.12 4.97
N ALA A 224 15.59 7.04 4.34
CA ALA A 224 16.25 6.40 3.23
C ALA A 224 15.29 5.59 2.35
N LEU A 225 15.66 5.43 1.09
CA LEU A 225 14.87 4.73 0.09
C LEU A 225 15.46 3.35 -0.27
N ILE A 226 14.57 2.49 -0.73
CA ILE A 226 14.87 1.21 -1.37
C ILE A 226 14.31 1.30 -2.79
N LEU A 227 15.18 1.31 -3.79
CA LEU A 227 14.76 1.28 -5.19
C LEU A 227 14.57 -0.18 -5.61
N THR A 228 13.43 -0.51 -6.20
CA THR A 228 13.12 -1.85 -6.69
C THR A 228 12.83 -1.85 -8.17
N LYS A 229 13.02 -3.00 -8.81
CA LYS A 229 12.67 -3.25 -10.22
C LYS A 229 13.38 -2.33 -11.19
N ILE A 230 14.65 -2.01 -10.96
CA ILE A 230 15.44 -1.23 -11.91
C ILE A 230 15.65 -2.00 -13.23
N ASP A 231 15.67 -3.34 -13.15
CA ASP A 231 15.74 -4.29 -14.27
C ASP A 231 14.59 -4.18 -15.26
N VAL A 232 13.43 -3.69 -14.82
CA VAL A 232 12.28 -3.46 -15.71
C VAL A 232 12.54 -2.31 -16.68
N LEU A 233 13.49 -1.43 -16.37
CA LEU A 233 13.90 -0.34 -17.26
C LEU A 233 15.02 -0.74 -18.24
N ASP A 234 15.50 -1.99 -18.19
CA ASP A 234 16.44 -2.51 -19.19
C ASP A 234 15.84 -2.45 -20.60
N GLY A 235 16.62 -1.97 -21.57
CA GLY A 235 16.22 -1.88 -22.97
C GLY A 235 15.47 -0.60 -23.36
N PHE A 236 15.16 0.29 -22.41
CA PHE A 236 14.63 1.61 -22.74
C PHE A 236 15.73 2.54 -23.26
N LYS A 237 15.44 3.27 -24.34
CA LYS A 237 16.37 4.29 -24.88
C LYS A 237 16.31 5.59 -24.09
N THR A 238 15.11 5.98 -23.68
CA THR A 238 14.83 7.18 -22.91
C THR A 238 13.92 6.79 -21.76
N ILE A 239 14.26 7.25 -20.55
CA ILE A 239 13.46 7.07 -19.34
C ILE A 239 13.00 8.47 -18.92
N LYS A 240 11.73 8.59 -18.53
CA LYS A 240 11.16 9.86 -18.07
C LYS A 240 10.93 9.84 -16.57
N VAL A 241 11.16 10.98 -15.93
CA VAL A 241 10.88 11.20 -14.51
C VAL A 241 9.97 12.41 -14.37
N CYS A 242 8.77 12.21 -13.80
CA CYS A 242 7.86 13.31 -13.52
C CYS A 242 8.41 14.13 -12.36
N THR A 243 8.56 15.44 -12.58
CA THR A 243 9.15 16.39 -11.62
C THR A 243 8.17 17.44 -11.13
N GLY A 244 7.01 17.54 -11.77
CA GLY A 244 5.93 18.44 -11.41
C GLY A 244 4.67 18.13 -12.23
N TYR A 245 3.59 18.80 -11.91
CA TYR A 245 2.31 18.67 -12.60
C TYR A 245 1.88 20.00 -13.21
N LYS A 246 1.36 19.98 -14.43
CA LYS A 246 0.83 21.16 -15.12
C LYS A 246 -0.69 21.10 -15.15
N PHE A 247 -1.34 22.14 -14.64
CA PHE A 247 -2.80 22.29 -14.68
C PHE A 247 -3.15 23.75 -14.95
N GLU A 248 -4.02 23.99 -15.94
CA GLU A 248 -4.45 25.34 -16.37
C GLU A 248 -3.29 26.32 -16.60
N GLY A 249 -2.19 25.82 -17.19
CA GLY A 249 -1.00 26.63 -17.49
C GLY A 249 -0.04 26.85 -16.31
N LYS A 250 -0.43 26.51 -15.08
CA LYS A 250 0.43 26.58 -13.88
C LYS A 250 1.14 25.25 -13.64
N VAL A 251 2.42 25.33 -13.25
CA VAL A 251 3.22 24.17 -12.83
C VAL A 251 3.25 24.09 -11.31
N TYR A 252 2.97 22.89 -10.80
CA TYR A 252 2.98 22.50 -9.40
C TYR A 252 4.16 21.55 -9.19
N PRO A 253 5.22 21.96 -8.49
CA PRO A 253 6.34 21.08 -8.18
C PRO A 253 6.00 20.05 -7.10
N ASP A 254 4.98 20.31 -6.29
CA ASP A 254 4.58 19.48 -5.16
C ASP A 254 3.16 18.93 -5.32
N MET A 255 2.81 17.95 -4.48
CA MET A 255 1.49 17.31 -4.47
C MET A 255 0.40 18.38 -4.31
N PRO A 256 -0.54 18.52 -5.28
CA PRO A 256 -1.62 19.48 -5.17
C PRO A 256 -2.55 19.12 -4.01
N ALA A 257 -2.99 20.14 -3.26
CA ALA A 257 -3.97 19.96 -2.20
C ALA A 257 -5.40 19.72 -2.73
N ASP A 258 -5.70 20.18 -3.95
CA ASP A 258 -7.00 19.99 -4.60
C ASP A 258 -6.98 18.70 -5.47
N PRO A 259 -7.81 17.70 -5.14
CA PRO A 259 -7.92 16.46 -5.92
C PRO A 259 -8.22 16.68 -7.40
N LYS A 260 -8.96 17.74 -7.77
CA LYS A 260 -9.29 18.03 -9.18
C LYS A 260 -8.05 18.33 -10.00
N ILE A 261 -7.06 18.99 -9.39
CA ILE A 261 -5.78 19.23 -10.05
C ILE A 261 -5.10 17.90 -10.31
N LEU A 262 -5.05 17.00 -9.33
CA LEU A 262 -4.42 15.69 -9.49
C LEU A 262 -5.12 14.82 -10.56
N GLU A 263 -6.44 14.90 -10.67
CA GLU A 263 -7.23 14.17 -11.68
C GLU A 263 -7.00 14.63 -13.11
N SER A 264 -6.71 15.92 -13.31
CA SER A 264 -6.70 16.55 -14.64
C SER A 264 -5.34 17.12 -15.04
N CYS A 265 -4.32 17.03 -14.18
CA CYS A 265 -3.01 17.55 -14.49
C CYS A 265 -2.26 16.70 -15.52
N GLN A 266 -1.32 17.35 -16.21
CA GLN A 266 -0.37 16.70 -17.09
C GLN A 266 0.99 16.60 -16.41
N PRO A 267 1.68 15.45 -16.45
CA PRO A 267 3.00 15.30 -15.87
C PRO A 267 4.03 16.14 -16.63
N VAL A 268 4.95 16.78 -15.89
CA VAL A 268 6.11 17.50 -16.42
C VAL A 268 7.33 16.61 -16.27
N TYR A 269 7.85 16.12 -17.40
CA TYR A 269 8.94 15.17 -17.43
C TYR A 269 10.31 15.82 -17.59
N THR A 270 11.30 15.23 -16.93
CA THR A 270 12.70 15.29 -17.35
C THR A 270 13.06 13.97 -18.04
N GLU A 271 13.86 14.06 -19.10
CA GLU A 271 14.29 12.88 -19.86
C GLU A 271 15.72 12.49 -19.49
N HIS A 272 15.93 11.18 -19.36
CA HIS A 272 17.20 10.57 -19.04
C HIS A 272 17.54 9.54 -20.09
N GLU A 273 18.82 9.40 -20.43
CA GLU A 273 19.25 8.30 -21.27
C GLU A 273 19.03 6.97 -20.54
N GLY A 274 18.24 6.09 -21.14
CA GLY A 274 18.12 4.71 -20.67
C GLY A 274 19.32 3.86 -21.08
N TRP A 275 19.29 2.58 -20.73
CA TRP A 275 20.36 1.64 -21.00
C TRP A 275 19.86 0.42 -21.76
N MET A 276 20.61 0.05 -22.80
CA MET A 276 20.36 -1.19 -23.55
C MET A 276 21.00 -2.43 -22.90
N GLY A 277 21.79 -2.23 -21.85
CA GLY A 277 22.43 -3.31 -21.08
C GLY A 277 21.46 -3.98 -20.11
N LYS A 278 21.91 -5.07 -19.49
CA LYS A 278 21.16 -5.81 -18.48
C LYS A 278 21.59 -5.36 -17.08
N THR A 279 20.64 -5.02 -16.23
CA THR A 279 20.85 -4.85 -14.79
C THR A 279 20.39 -6.06 -13.99
N ALA A 280 19.50 -6.88 -14.56
CA ALA A 280 18.95 -8.06 -13.88
C ALA A 280 20.03 -9.02 -13.34
N GLY A 281 19.96 -9.29 -12.03
CA GLY A 281 20.86 -10.19 -11.30
C GLY A 281 22.21 -9.59 -10.86
N ILE A 282 22.46 -8.31 -11.13
CA ILE A 282 23.71 -7.65 -10.68
C ILE A 282 23.67 -7.40 -9.17
N GLN A 283 24.72 -7.82 -8.46
CA GLN A 283 24.81 -7.72 -7.00
C GLN A 283 25.79 -6.64 -6.51
N ASP A 284 26.54 -6.04 -7.42
CA ASP A 284 27.50 -4.98 -7.14
C ASP A 284 27.07 -3.69 -7.86
N PHE A 285 26.99 -2.59 -7.11
CA PHE A 285 26.60 -1.29 -7.67
C PHE A 285 27.54 -0.86 -8.79
N ASP A 286 28.84 -1.09 -8.64
CA ASP A 286 29.83 -0.64 -9.62
C ASP A 286 29.74 -1.38 -10.95
N ALA A 287 29.22 -2.62 -10.93
CA ALA A 287 28.95 -3.43 -12.11
C ALA A 287 27.71 -3.00 -12.91
N LEU A 288 26.86 -2.12 -12.36
CA LEU A 288 25.73 -1.57 -13.11
C LEU A 288 26.19 -0.71 -14.30
N PRO A 289 25.44 -0.69 -15.42
CA PRO A 289 25.69 0.24 -16.51
C PRO A 289 25.76 1.68 -16.01
N GLN A 290 26.69 2.48 -16.54
CA GLN A 290 26.90 3.86 -16.06
C GLN A 290 25.63 4.70 -16.11
N LYS A 291 24.77 4.51 -17.12
CA LYS A 291 23.48 5.19 -17.24
C LYS A 291 22.49 4.81 -16.14
N ALA A 292 22.49 3.55 -15.71
CA ALA A 292 21.69 3.09 -14.57
C ALA A 292 22.19 3.70 -13.25
N LYS A 293 23.52 3.74 -13.04
CA LYS A 293 24.12 4.42 -11.88
C LYS A 293 23.77 5.90 -11.85
N ASN A 294 23.86 6.58 -13.00
CA ASN A 294 23.48 7.98 -13.14
C ASN A 294 22.00 8.22 -12.82
N TYR A 295 21.11 7.31 -13.24
CA TYR A 295 19.69 7.39 -12.94
C TYR A 295 19.41 7.25 -11.43
N VAL A 296 20.01 6.26 -10.75
CA VAL A 296 19.88 6.10 -9.29
C VAL A 296 20.40 7.34 -8.56
N LYS A 297 21.58 7.84 -8.95
CA LYS A 297 22.14 9.06 -8.36
C LYS A 297 21.23 10.26 -8.58
N TYR A 298 20.72 10.45 -9.80
CA TYR A 298 19.81 11.53 -10.13
C TYR A 298 18.55 11.51 -9.26
N LEU A 299 17.92 10.34 -9.10
CA LEU A 299 16.76 10.20 -8.22
C LEU A 299 17.12 10.52 -6.76
N SER A 300 18.29 10.09 -6.28
CA SER A 300 18.72 10.38 -4.92
C SER A 300 18.92 11.87 -4.69
N ASP A 301 19.58 12.56 -5.63
CA ASP A 301 19.78 14.01 -5.59
C ASP A 301 18.45 14.77 -5.67
N LEU A 302 17.55 14.36 -6.59
CA LEU A 302 16.23 14.99 -6.80
C LEU A 302 15.29 14.84 -5.60
N LEU A 303 15.39 13.73 -4.88
CA LEU A 303 14.57 13.43 -3.70
C LEU A 303 15.24 13.87 -2.40
N GLU A 304 16.49 14.35 -2.46
CA GLU A 304 17.32 14.71 -1.31
C GLU A 304 17.36 13.60 -0.25
N THR A 305 17.25 12.34 -0.70
CA THR A 305 17.13 11.15 0.18
C THR A 305 18.00 10.03 -0.39
N PRO A 306 18.85 9.38 0.43
CA PRO A 306 19.75 8.34 -0.04
C PRO A 306 19.01 7.03 -0.35
N PHE A 307 19.49 6.29 -1.35
CA PHE A 307 19.14 4.89 -1.52
C PHE A 307 20.08 4.01 -0.69
N LEU A 308 19.53 3.15 0.17
CA LEU A 308 20.31 2.15 0.90
C LEU A 308 20.28 0.78 0.23
N ILE A 309 19.30 0.55 -0.65
CA ILE A 309 19.19 -0.66 -1.46
C ILE A 309 18.77 -0.30 -2.89
N VAL A 310 19.34 -1.03 -3.85
CA VAL A 310 18.84 -1.13 -5.22
C VAL A 310 18.60 -2.61 -5.54
N SER A 311 17.34 -3.00 -5.79
CA SER A 311 16.97 -4.34 -6.25
C SER A 311 16.98 -4.41 -7.76
N THR A 312 17.65 -5.44 -8.27
CA THR A 312 17.86 -5.74 -9.69
C THR A 312 17.10 -6.99 -10.11
N GLY A 313 16.09 -7.41 -9.36
CA GLY A 313 15.30 -8.59 -9.68
C GLY A 313 14.47 -9.09 -8.51
N PRO A 314 13.64 -10.13 -8.75
CA PRO A 314 12.71 -10.67 -7.77
C PRO A 314 13.36 -11.52 -6.68
N ASP A 315 14.54 -12.10 -6.93
CA ASP A 315 15.17 -13.00 -5.96
C ASP A 315 15.87 -12.22 -4.84
N ARG A 316 15.92 -12.83 -3.64
CA ARG A 316 16.51 -12.20 -2.45
C ARG A 316 17.94 -11.72 -2.66
N GLU A 317 18.74 -12.52 -3.37
CA GLU A 317 20.15 -12.22 -3.64
C GLU A 317 20.32 -11.16 -4.74
N GLU A 318 19.27 -10.79 -5.47
CA GLU A 318 19.29 -9.75 -6.52
C GLU A 318 19.05 -8.36 -5.92
N THR A 319 19.77 -8.09 -4.83
CA THR A 319 19.64 -6.87 -4.02
C THR A 319 21.02 -6.32 -3.70
N ILE A 320 21.29 -5.10 -4.14
CA ILE A 320 22.54 -4.38 -3.90
C ILE A 320 22.37 -3.53 -2.63
N GLN A 321 23.13 -3.83 -1.58
CA GLN A 321 23.13 -3.04 -0.35
C GLN A 321 24.19 -1.94 -0.39
N LEU A 322 23.76 -0.69 -0.30
CA LEU A 322 24.61 0.51 -0.36
C LEU A 322 24.95 1.07 1.02
N GLY A 323 24.18 0.71 2.05
CA GLY A 323 24.43 1.14 3.42
C GLY A 323 23.68 0.32 4.47
N PRO A 324 23.85 0.63 5.77
CA PRO A 324 23.23 -0.13 6.86
C PRO A 324 21.72 0.16 6.92
N LEU A 325 20.88 -0.87 6.98
CA LEU A 325 19.42 -0.72 7.08
C LEU A 325 18.96 -0.37 8.50
N ILE A 326 19.61 -0.95 9.49
CA ILE A 326 19.30 -0.73 10.91
C ILE A 326 20.07 0.52 11.32
N ALA A 327 19.40 1.48 11.96
CA ALA A 327 20.08 2.60 12.58
C ALA A 327 20.97 2.09 13.72
N ASP A 328 22.22 2.56 13.77
CA ASP A 328 23.06 2.34 14.95
C ASP A 328 22.49 3.20 16.08
N SER A 329 22.06 2.54 17.16
CA SER A 329 21.53 3.15 18.38
C SER A 329 22.62 3.78 19.25
#